data_AF-A0AAN4YF93-F1
#
_entry.id   AF-A0AAN4YF93-F1
#
_cell.length_a   1.000
_cell.length_b   1.000
_cell.length_c   1.000
_cell.angle_alpha   90.00
_cell.angle_beta   90.00
_cell.angle_gamma   90.00
#
_symmetry.space_group_name_H-M   'P 1'
#
loop_
_entity.id
_entity.type
_entity.pdbx_description
1 polymer ?
#
loop_
_entity_poly.entity_id
_entity_poly.type
_entity_poly.pdbx_seq_one_letter_code
_entity_poly.pdbx_strand_id
1 'polypeptide(L)'
;MVRLEPLLLLHAAGVLAASSSGLSSLGTFENPSVRSRPRFRYWLPDAGVDKEIVSTNIKDSGARGAGGVEFVPFYNYGGEAGDPPPQANWVTNGFGTPAFRDVFRAALQAHKDAGLLMDFALGPNQGQGVPASSDDPGLQWDLVRTQALYLTRESRD
;
A
#
# COMPACT_ATOMS: atom_id res chain seq x y z
N MET A 1 -81.18 23.83 -5.51
CA MET A 1 -80.84 23.98 -6.94
C MET A 1 -79.88 25.16 -7.00
N VAL A 2 -78.56 25.02 -7.13
CA VAL A 2 -77.74 24.20 -8.03
C VAL A 2 -76.48 23.71 -7.30
N ARG A 3 -76.08 22.46 -7.55
CA ARG A 3 -74.79 21.84 -7.14
C ARG A 3 -73.67 22.31 -8.06
N LEU A 4 -72.47 22.54 -7.54
CA LEU A 4 -71.22 22.39 -8.30
C LEU A 4 -70.10 21.91 -7.36
N GLU A 5 -69.63 20.69 -7.59
CA GLU A 5 -68.41 20.06 -7.06
C GLU A 5 -67.42 19.88 -8.26
N PRO A 6 -66.18 19.41 -8.08
CA PRO A 6 -64.95 20.18 -7.89
C PRO A 6 -64.03 20.11 -9.14
N LEU A 7 -63.11 21.06 -9.33
CA LEU A 7 -62.08 20.93 -10.37
C LEU A 7 -60.72 20.61 -9.73
N LEU A 8 -60.34 19.34 -9.91
CA LEU A 8 -59.04 18.74 -9.68
C LEU A 8 -57.94 19.56 -10.39
N LEU A 9 -57.01 20.17 -9.64
CA LEU A 9 -55.77 20.72 -10.20
C LEU A 9 -54.60 19.83 -9.78
N LEU A 10 -54.46 18.76 -10.57
CA LEU A 10 -53.32 17.87 -10.64
C LEU A 10 -52.10 18.69 -11.14
N HIS A 11 -51.33 19.26 -10.22
CA HIS A 11 -50.06 19.88 -10.59
C HIS A 11 -49.01 18.79 -10.79
N ALA A 12 -48.52 18.75 -12.02
CA ALA A 12 -47.51 17.86 -12.55
C ALA A 12 -46.40 17.57 -11.54
N ALA A 13 -46.30 16.29 -11.15
CA ALA A 13 -45.06 15.74 -10.64
C ALA A 13 -44.03 15.83 -11.77
N GLY A 14 -43.24 16.91 -11.77
CA GLY A 14 -42.05 17.01 -12.60
C GLY A 14 -41.14 15.85 -12.25
N VAL A 15 -41.01 14.90 -13.17
CA VAL A 15 -39.99 13.87 -13.14
C VAL A 15 -38.65 14.62 -13.20
N LEU A 16 -38.05 14.85 -12.03
CA LEU A 16 -36.62 15.05 -11.93
C LEU A 16 -35.99 13.78 -12.48
N ALA A 17 -35.64 13.82 -13.77
CA ALA A 17 -34.71 12.88 -14.34
C ALA A 17 -33.44 13.00 -13.48
N ALA A 18 -33.29 12.08 -12.53
CA ALA A 18 -32.02 11.86 -11.88
C ALA A 18 -31.04 11.57 -13.00
N SER A 19 -30.19 12.55 -13.32
CA SER A 19 -28.97 12.26 -14.04
C SER A 19 -28.30 11.20 -13.20
N SER A 20 -28.20 9.97 -13.72
CA SER A 20 -27.35 8.95 -13.16
C SER A 20 -25.92 9.41 -13.41
N SER A 21 -25.50 10.43 -12.66
CA SER A 21 -24.10 10.71 -12.38
C SER A 21 -23.64 9.45 -11.67
N GLY A 22 -23.08 8.50 -12.42
CA GLY A 22 -22.53 7.28 -11.84
C GLY A 22 -21.72 7.71 -10.63
N LEU A 23 -22.04 7.19 -9.44
CA LEU A 23 -21.38 7.60 -8.22
C LEU A 23 -19.88 7.57 -8.49
N SER A 24 -19.26 8.75 -8.47
CA SER A 24 -17.82 8.84 -8.61
C SER A 24 -17.23 7.90 -7.56
N SER A 25 -16.30 7.03 -7.96
CA SER A 25 -15.63 6.13 -7.01
C SER A 25 -14.96 6.89 -5.85
N LEU A 26 -14.82 8.21 -6.00
CA LEU A 26 -14.27 9.18 -5.06
C LEU A 26 -15.30 9.72 -4.05
N GLY A 27 -16.60 9.46 -4.21
CA GLY A 27 -17.66 10.00 -3.35
C GLY A 27 -18.05 11.44 -3.72
N THR A 28 -18.54 12.20 -2.74
CA THR A 28 -18.87 13.64 -2.89
C THR A 28 -17.94 14.50 -2.03
N PHE A 29 -18.07 15.83 -2.11
CA PHE A 29 -17.30 16.74 -1.28
C PHE A 29 -17.67 16.61 0.21
N GLU A 30 -18.97 16.54 0.53
CA GLU A 30 -19.48 16.39 1.90
C GLU A 30 -19.26 14.98 2.46
N ASN A 31 -19.24 13.96 1.60
CA ASN A 31 -19.02 12.57 1.98
C ASN A 31 -18.01 11.90 1.03
N PRO A 32 -16.71 12.19 1.20
CA PRO A 32 -15.67 11.60 0.36
C PRO A 32 -15.54 10.10 0.64
N SER A 33 -15.42 9.32 -0.43
CA SER A 33 -15.17 7.88 -0.32
C SER A 33 -13.77 7.64 0.24
N VAL A 34 -13.56 6.43 0.77
CA VAL A 34 -12.26 5.96 1.25
C VAL A 34 -11.13 6.10 0.22
N ARG A 35 -11.44 6.07 -1.09
CA ARG A 35 -10.46 6.23 -2.18
C ARG A 35 -9.87 7.63 -2.26
N SER A 36 -10.62 8.63 -1.80
CA SER A 36 -10.23 10.05 -1.84
C SER A 36 -9.56 10.54 -0.55
N ARG A 37 -9.60 9.72 0.50
CA ARG A 37 -9.01 10.05 1.80
C ARG A 37 -7.50 9.87 1.76
N PRO A 38 -6.73 10.67 2.53
CA PRO A 38 -5.28 10.51 2.60
C PRO A 38 -4.90 9.15 3.16
N ARG A 39 -3.73 8.65 2.74
CA ARG A 39 -3.11 7.43 3.27
C ARG A 39 -1.72 7.78 3.78
N PHE A 40 -1.26 7.03 4.77
CA PHE A 40 0.03 7.25 5.42
C PHE A 40 0.88 6.00 5.34
N ARG A 41 2.21 6.17 5.36
CA ARG A 41 3.13 5.05 5.48
C ARG A 41 3.14 4.51 6.90
N TYR A 42 2.89 3.22 7.04
CA TYR A 42 3.04 2.47 8.28
C TYR A 42 4.33 1.68 8.21
N TRP A 43 5.39 2.20 8.85
CA TRP A 43 6.72 1.59 8.87
C TRP A 43 6.77 0.51 9.95
N LEU A 44 6.71 -0.74 9.52
CA LEU A 44 6.80 -1.92 10.37
C LEU A 44 8.28 -2.21 10.69
N PRO A 45 8.71 -2.20 11.96
CA PRO A 45 10.10 -2.42 12.34
C PRO A 45 10.58 -3.86 12.13
N ASP A 46 9.73 -4.86 12.42
CA ASP A 46 9.82 -6.25 11.96
C ASP A 46 8.50 -6.99 12.25
N ALA A 47 8.43 -8.29 11.93
CA ALA A 47 7.25 -9.10 12.22
C ALA A 47 7.13 -9.60 13.69
N GLY A 48 8.04 -9.21 14.58
CA GLY A 48 8.01 -9.51 16.01
C GLY A 48 7.08 -8.59 16.81
N VAL A 49 6.48 -7.60 16.16
CA VAL A 49 5.49 -6.72 16.78
C VAL A 49 4.19 -7.44 17.15
N ASP A 50 3.46 -6.86 18.09
CA ASP A 50 2.11 -7.27 18.44
C ASP A 50 1.12 -6.95 17.29
N LYS A 51 0.40 -7.98 16.82
CA LYS A 51 -0.50 -7.89 15.67
C LYS A 51 -1.80 -7.16 16.01
N GLU A 52 -2.24 -7.26 17.24
CA GLU A 52 -3.43 -6.61 17.77
C GLU A 52 -3.18 -5.10 17.85
N ILE A 53 -1.97 -4.67 18.23
CA ILE A 53 -1.55 -3.26 18.18
C ILE A 53 -1.55 -2.76 16.73
N VAL A 54 -0.93 -3.49 15.79
CA VAL A 54 -0.92 -3.13 14.35
C VAL A 54 -2.37 -2.97 13.83
N SER A 55 -3.23 -3.93 14.15
CA SER A 55 -4.64 -3.92 13.73
C SER A 55 -5.40 -2.73 14.31
N THR A 56 -5.17 -2.42 15.60
CA THR A 56 -5.79 -1.28 16.28
C THR A 56 -5.35 0.04 15.67
N ASN A 57 -4.05 0.20 15.41
CA ASN A 57 -3.50 1.41 14.79
C ASN A 57 -4.12 1.68 13.41
N ILE A 58 -4.29 0.63 12.60
CA ILE A 58 -4.93 0.73 11.28
C ILE A 58 -6.39 1.18 11.43
N LYS A 59 -7.15 0.53 12.31
CA LYS A 59 -8.57 0.87 12.55
C LYS A 59 -8.72 2.31 13.06
N ASP A 60 -7.88 2.72 14.00
CA ASP A 60 -7.87 4.08 14.56
C ASP A 60 -7.53 5.14 13.51
N SER A 61 -6.62 4.84 12.57
CA SER A 61 -6.32 5.74 11.47
C SER A 61 -7.56 6.01 10.59
N GLY A 62 -8.33 4.96 10.30
CA GLY A 62 -9.58 5.06 9.54
C GLY A 62 -10.65 5.86 10.28
N ALA A 63 -10.80 5.62 11.59
CA ALA A 63 -11.72 6.37 12.44
C ALA A 63 -11.38 7.87 12.50
N ARG A 64 -10.12 8.24 12.25
CA ARG A 64 -9.62 9.62 12.19
C ARG A 64 -9.61 10.21 10.78
N GLY A 65 -10.19 9.52 9.80
CA GLY A 65 -10.39 10.05 8.45
C GLY A 65 -9.35 9.59 7.41
N ALA A 66 -8.44 8.68 7.74
CA ALA A 66 -7.57 8.07 6.74
C ALA A 66 -8.35 7.14 5.80
N GLY A 67 -7.85 6.98 4.58
CA GLY A 67 -8.31 5.96 3.63
C GLY A 67 -7.73 4.58 3.90
N GLY A 68 -6.74 4.50 4.79
CA GLY A 68 -5.95 3.31 5.11
C GLY A 68 -4.46 3.66 5.17
N VAL A 69 -3.60 2.66 5.12
CA VAL A 69 -2.14 2.84 5.18
C VAL A 69 -1.44 2.12 4.04
N GLU A 70 -0.25 2.62 3.70
CA GLU A 70 0.76 1.86 2.97
C GLU A 70 1.56 1.04 3.98
N PHE A 71 1.42 -0.28 3.94
CA PHE A 71 2.15 -1.20 4.81
C PHE A 71 3.57 -1.41 4.28
N VAL A 72 4.57 -0.94 5.03
CA VAL A 72 5.97 -0.94 4.62
C VAL A 72 6.80 -1.77 5.62
N PRO A 73 7.36 -2.92 5.21
CA PRO A 73 8.30 -3.69 6.03
C PRO A 73 9.65 -2.99 6.08
N PHE A 74 9.81 -2.01 6.97
CA PHE A 74 10.99 -1.16 7.09
C PHE A 74 11.87 -1.62 8.26
N TYR A 75 12.79 -2.53 7.97
CA TYR A 75 13.62 -3.16 9.00
C TYR A 75 14.94 -2.42 9.17
N ASN A 76 15.56 -2.60 10.34
CA ASN A 76 16.84 -1.97 10.67
C ASN A 76 16.83 -0.44 10.62
N TYR A 77 15.77 0.19 11.14
CA TYR A 77 15.69 1.66 11.24
C TYR A 77 16.90 2.21 12.01
N GLY A 78 17.78 2.94 11.33
CA GLY A 78 19.06 3.44 11.88
C GLY A 78 20.30 2.97 11.12
N GLY A 79 20.20 1.91 10.31
CA GLY A 79 21.25 1.47 9.39
C GLY A 79 22.51 0.85 10.03
N GLU A 80 23.52 0.62 9.17
CA GLU A 80 24.83 -0.03 9.44
C GLU A 80 25.70 0.61 10.54
N ALA A 81 25.31 1.79 11.04
CA ALA A 81 26.07 2.52 12.05
C ALA A 81 25.93 1.95 13.48
N GLY A 82 25.03 0.97 13.67
CA GLY A 82 24.83 0.29 14.95
C GLY A 82 24.47 -1.17 14.76
N ASP A 83 24.75 -1.98 15.79
CA ASP A 83 24.28 -3.35 15.84
C ASP A 83 22.74 -3.37 15.73
N PRO A 84 22.16 -4.42 15.10
CA PRO A 84 20.72 -4.63 15.15
C PRO A 84 20.23 -4.56 16.61
N PRO A 85 19.03 -4.01 16.86
CA PRO A 85 18.48 -4.03 18.21
C PRO A 85 18.52 -5.46 18.76
N PRO A 86 18.87 -5.68 20.04
CA PRO A 86 19.08 -7.04 20.59
C PRO A 86 17.88 -7.99 20.41
N GLN A 87 16.68 -7.44 20.20
CA GLN A 87 15.45 -8.18 20.00
C GLN A 87 15.19 -8.54 18.52
N ALA A 88 15.97 -8.02 17.57
CA ALA A 88 15.81 -8.28 16.15
C ALA A 88 16.23 -9.71 15.82
N ASN A 89 15.32 -10.49 15.25
CA ASN A 89 15.60 -11.81 14.71
C ASN A 89 14.98 -11.95 13.32
N TRP A 90 15.69 -11.51 12.28
CA TRP A 90 15.17 -11.51 10.91
C TRP A 90 15.18 -12.88 10.23
N VAL A 91 15.79 -13.90 10.83
CA VAL A 91 15.58 -15.30 10.39
C VAL A 91 14.13 -15.70 10.64
N THR A 92 13.57 -15.30 11.78
CA THR A 92 12.18 -15.58 12.15
C THR A 92 11.21 -14.51 11.65
N ASN A 93 11.55 -13.23 11.84
CA ASN A 93 10.66 -12.08 11.66
C ASN A 93 10.88 -11.31 10.35
N GLY A 94 11.77 -11.80 9.49
CA GLY A 94 12.12 -11.16 8.23
C GLY A 94 11.00 -11.18 7.19
N PHE A 95 11.25 -10.49 6.08
CA PHE A 95 10.27 -10.31 5.02
C PHE A 95 10.04 -11.66 4.33
N GLY A 96 8.77 -11.97 4.04
CA GLY A 96 8.40 -13.25 3.42
C GLY A 96 8.40 -14.46 4.35
N THR A 97 8.84 -14.35 5.61
CA THR A 97 8.74 -15.46 6.57
C THR A 97 7.28 -15.72 6.98
N PRO A 98 6.98 -16.86 7.63
CA PRO A 98 5.65 -17.11 8.20
C PRO A 98 5.20 -16.03 9.18
N ALA A 99 6.11 -15.49 10.01
CA ALA A 99 5.79 -14.42 10.95
C ALA A 99 5.36 -13.14 10.22
N PHE A 100 6.11 -12.72 9.20
CA PHE A 100 5.73 -11.59 8.36
C PHE A 100 4.37 -11.78 7.71
N ARG A 101 4.13 -12.97 7.13
CA ARG A 101 2.84 -13.30 6.50
C ARG A 101 1.68 -13.15 7.48
N ASP A 102 1.87 -13.54 8.74
CA ASP A 102 0.81 -13.49 9.74
C ASP A 102 0.50 -12.04 10.18
N VAL A 103 1.52 -11.18 10.34
CA VAL A 103 1.31 -9.74 10.58
C VAL A 103 0.68 -9.06 9.36
N PHE A 104 1.14 -9.39 8.14
CA PHE A 104 0.57 -8.86 6.90
C PHE A 104 -0.92 -9.22 6.76
N ARG A 105 -1.29 -10.47 7.09
CA ARG A 105 -2.69 -10.91 7.10
C ARG A 105 -3.52 -10.17 8.15
N ALA A 106 -2.98 -9.96 9.35
CA ALA A 106 -3.66 -9.19 10.38
C ALA A 106 -3.92 -7.74 9.92
N ALA A 107 -2.91 -7.10 9.32
CA ALA A 107 -3.05 -5.76 8.74
C ALA A 107 -4.10 -5.73 7.62
N LEU A 108 -4.07 -6.68 6.69
CA LEU A 108 -5.05 -6.78 5.60
C LEU A 108 -6.47 -6.99 6.13
N GLN A 109 -6.64 -7.87 7.13
CA GLN A 109 -7.93 -8.10 7.77
C GLN A 109 -8.44 -6.85 8.50
N ALA A 110 -7.55 -6.12 9.19
CA ALA A 110 -7.92 -4.88 9.86
C ALA A 110 -8.44 -3.81 8.88
N HIS A 111 -7.81 -3.69 7.70
CA HIS A 111 -8.32 -2.81 6.64
C HIS A 111 -9.70 -3.26 6.15
N LYS A 112 -9.87 -4.55 5.89
CA LYS A 112 -11.16 -5.12 5.44
C LYS A 112 -12.27 -4.87 6.46
N ASP A 113 -12.02 -5.13 7.74
CA ASP A 113 -13.00 -4.93 8.83
C ASP A 113 -13.42 -3.46 8.96
N ALA A 114 -12.49 -2.53 8.74
CA ALA A 114 -12.73 -1.10 8.86
C ALA A 114 -13.21 -0.42 7.56
N GLY A 115 -13.36 -1.17 6.46
CA GLY A 115 -13.71 -0.60 5.16
C GLY A 115 -12.63 0.31 4.58
N LEU A 116 -11.36 0.04 4.88
CA LEU A 116 -10.19 0.79 4.44
C LEU A 116 -9.50 0.12 3.24
N LEU A 117 -8.62 0.86 2.58
CA LEU A 117 -7.77 0.37 1.49
C LEU A 117 -6.34 0.18 1.99
N MET A 118 -5.77 -0.99 1.73
CA MET A 118 -4.36 -1.27 2.02
C MET A 118 -3.52 -1.07 0.76
N ASP A 119 -2.56 -0.15 0.83
CA ASP A 119 -1.42 -0.13 -0.08
C ASP A 119 -0.28 -0.93 0.59
N PHE A 120 0.66 -1.47 -0.19
CA PHE A 120 1.81 -2.19 0.38
C PHE A 120 3.02 -2.11 -0.55
N ALA A 121 4.22 -2.13 0.05
CA ALA A 121 5.46 -2.19 -0.71
C ALA A 121 5.63 -3.57 -1.38
N LEU A 122 6.11 -3.59 -2.63
CA LEU A 122 6.31 -4.83 -3.39
C LEU A 122 7.40 -5.74 -2.83
N GLY A 123 8.29 -5.20 -2.01
CA GLY A 123 9.42 -5.92 -1.41
C GLY A 123 9.80 -5.34 -0.06
N PRO A 124 10.85 -5.88 0.59
CA PRO A 124 11.39 -5.31 1.82
C PRO A 124 11.76 -3.84 1.64
N ASN A 125 11.61 -3.06 2.72
CA ASN A 125 11.79 -1.62 2.75
C ASN A 125 10.92 -0.90 1.70
N GLN A 126 11.53 -0.25 0.69
CA GLN A 126 10.84 0.55 -0.35
C GLN A 126 10.96 -0.08 -1.75
N GLY A 127 10.95 -1.42 -1.82
CA GLY A 127 11.01 -2.15 -3.10
C GLY A 127 12.43 -2.45 -3.59
N GLN A 128 13.34 -2.81 -2.68
CA GLN A 128 14.75 -3.12 -2.99
C GLN A 128 14.96 -4.47 -3.71
N GLY A 129 14.01 -4.90 -4.54
CA GLY A 129 13.99 -6.23 -5.13
C GLY A 129 13.53 -7.31 -4.16
N VAL A 130 13.50 -8.55 -4.64
CA VAL A 130 13.24 -9.76 -3.85
C VAL A 130 14.46 -10.67 -3.95
N PRO A 131 14.68 -11.62 -3.01
CA PRO A 131 15.73 -12.61 -3.17
C PRO A 131 15.63 -13.30 -4.53
N ALA A 132 16.73 -13.29 -5.30
CA ALA A 132 16.83 -13.84 -6.64
C ALA A 132 18.22 -14.46 -6.85
N SER A 133 18.31 -15.47 -7.71
CA SER A 133 19.58 -16.03 -8.15
C SER A 133 20.29 -15.08 -9.10
N SER A 134 21.63 -15.05 -9.11
CA SER A 134 22.41 -14.10 -9.92
C SER A 134 22.21 -14.25 -11.43
N ASP A 135 21.64 -15.36 -11.90
CA ASP A 135 21.33 -15.66 -13.29
C ASP A 135 19.83 -15.52 -13.63
N ASP A 136 18.99 -15.08 -12.70
CA ASP A 136 17.56 -14.91 -12.95
C ASP A 136 17.30 -13.82 -14.00
N PRO A 137 16.35 -14.06 -14.94
CA PRO A 137 15.98 -13.06 -15.93
C PRO A 137 15.33 -11.83 -15.26
N GLY A 138 15.67 -10.63 -15.73
CA GLY A 138 15.10 -9.38 -15.24
C GLY A 138 15.86 -8.70 -14.10
N LEU A 139 17.00 -9.26 -13.67
CA LEU A 139 17.93 -8.56 -12.78
C LEU A 139 18.54 -7.32 -13.45
N GLN A 140 18.87 -6.32 -12.64
CA GLN A 140 19.62 -5.16 -13.09
C GLN A 140 21.07 -5.58 -13.35
N TRP A 141 21.59 -5.20 -14.53
CA TRP A 141 22.97 -5.46 -14.91
C TRP A 141 23.72 -4.15 -15.10
N ASP A 142 24.97 -4.10 -14.63
CA ASP A 142 25.88 -3.02 -14.93
C ASP A 142 26.85 -3.44 -16.04
N LEU A 143 27.08 -2.55 -17.01
CA LEU A 143 28.12 -2.75 -18.02
C LEU A 143 29.48 -2.50 -17.38
N VAL A 144 30.30 -3.55 -17.28
CA VAL A 144 31.68 -3.44 -16.80
C VAL A 144 32.67 -3.49 -17.97
N ARG A 145 33.64 -2.56 -18.00
CA ARG A 145 34.72 -2.54 -18.99
C ARG A 145 35.91 -3.34 -18.47
N THR A 146 36.45 -4.23 -19.30
CA THR A 146 37.78 -4.81 -19.11
C THR A 146 38.71 -4.33 -20.23
N GLN A 147 39.96 -3.99 -19.91
CA GLN A 147 40.98 -3.62 -20.89
C GLN A 147 42.20 -4.54 -20.72
N ALA A 148 42.62 -5.18 -21.80
CA ALA A 148 43.84 -5.99 -21.86
C ALA A 148 44.88 -5.25 -22.73
N LEU A 149 46.09 -5.08 -22.21
CA LEU A 149 47.22 -4.54 -22.97
C LEU A 149 48.02 -5.71 -23.54
N TYR A 150 48.09 -5.78 -24.86
CA TYR A 150 48.98 -6.71 -25.55
C TYR A 150 50.26 -5.96 -25.94
N LEU A 151 51.41 -6.41 -25.46
CA LEU A 151 52.71 -5.93 -25.90
C LEU A 151 53.04 -6.60 -27.25
N THR A 152 53.01 -5.84 -28.34
CA THR A 152 53.61 -6.28 -29.60
C THR A 152 55.13 -6.13 -29.48
N ARG A 153 55.84 -7.26 -29.47
CA ARG A 153 57.30 -7.28 -29.53
C ARG A 153 57.71 -6.98 -30.98
N GLU A 154 58.21 -5.78 -31.25
CA GLU A 154 58.93 -5.54 -32.50
C GLU A 154 60.25 -6.32 -32.46
N SER A 155 60.44 -7.25 -33.40
CA SER A 155 61.75 -7.84 -33.68
C SER A 155 62.62 -6.75 -34.28
N ARG A 156 63.67 -6.35 -33.57
CA ARG A 156 64.77 -5.58 -34.16
C ARG A 156 65.65 -6.56 -34.93
N ASP A 157 65.60 -6.46 -36.26
CA ASP A 157 66.59 -7.02 -37.17
C ASP A 157 67.93 -6.29 -37.06
#